data_AF-W0DTC7-F1
#
_entry.id   AF-W0DTC7-F1
#
_cell.length_a   1.000
_cell.length_b   1.000
_cell.length_c   1.000
_cell.angle_alpha   90.00
_cell.angle_beta   90.00
_cell.angle_gamma   90.00
#
_symmetry.space_group_name_H-M   'P 1'
#
loop_
_entity.id
_entity.type
_entity.pdbx_description
1 polymer ?
#
loop_
_entity_poly.entity_id
_entity_poly.type
_entity_poly.pdbx_seq_one_letter_code
_entity_poly.pdbx_strand_id
1 'polypeptide(L)'
;MNLKLKKLTIATAAAVAMGTAGQAQSADVLFPYVVVSESVTTIINVINTGEADELHYRLWYKNGPNATDNLAACEEYDVMLPSSPKDIQTIDIGARLDQVKGVMFNDPSVNNNWMASTNSYALADGATLPLRGYVVIDNQTIADPQEEDQTAAALAGEAFVFEYQSGAAWGYRAGNGWSTPDEAADFRMPMNGVAFNEGTNAGFGNRAMSVLPFNEATTRLFVTPLVDDMRSGNNTFGGAPALVRTTMGEFGQTAMYDRDENPISGNRWQYVRCVGAFDVQDMLTELSANRLVDGGWGWLNSEARVGSVASNSASSHGMSVIKLEFNDGTSSFAGASAGVFNNAFLLRSRGFPGEPLGVR
;
A
#
# COMPACT_ATOMS: atom_id res chain seq x y z
N MET A 1 10.84 -46.38 13.99
CA MET A 1 10.68 -44.91 14.02
C MET A 1 9.66 -44.53 12.96
N ASN A 2 8.48 -44.09 13.40
CA ASN A 2 7.37 -43.68 12.54
C ASN A 2 7.41 -42.17 12.34
N LEU A 3 7.76 -41.70 11.14
CA LEU A 3 7.47 -40.34 10.69
C LEU A 3 6.42 -40.43 9.60
N LYS A 4 5.15 -40.34 10.01
CA LYS A 4 4.04 -40.14 9.09
C LYS A 4 4.09 -38.68 8.62
N LEU A 5 4.63 -38.43 7.43
CA LEU A 5 4.39 -37.19 6.70
C LEU A 5 2.88 -37.03 6.52
N LYS A 6 2.26 -36.15 7.31
CA LYS A 6 0.93 -35.64 6.99
C LYS A 6 1.12 -34.66 5.83
N LYS A 7 0.57 -35.03 4.67
CA LYS A 7 0.34 -34.12 3.56
C LYS A 7 -0.59 -33.01 4.06
N LEU A 8 -0.02 -31.84 4.37
CA LEU A 8 -0.81 -30.61 4.48
C LEU A 8 -0.99 -30.10 3.05
N THR A 9 -2.15 -30.40 2.48
CA THR A 9 -2.66 -29.70 1.32
C THR A 9 -3.13 -28.34 1.83
N ILE A 10 -2.23 -27.35 1.88
CA ILE A 10 -2.61 -25.95 2.11
C ILE A 10 -3.22 -25.48 0.80
N ALA A 11 -4.55 -25.37 0.77
CA ALA A 11 -5.26 -24.71 -0.32
C ALA A 11 -5.03 -23.21 -0.16
N THR A 12 -4.06 -22.67 -0.90
CA THR A 12 -3.78 -21.24 -0.95
C THR A 12 -4.96 -20.51 -1.56
N ALA A 13 -5.56 -19.59 -0.80
CA ALA A 13 -6.63 -18.73 -1.27
C ALA A 13 -6.07 -17.78 -2.35
N ALA A 14 -6.53 -17.98 -3.59
CA ALA A 14 -6.30 -17.04 -4.68
C ALA A 14 -7.20 -15.80 -4.47
N ALA A 15 -6.69 -14.78 -3.82
CA ALA A 15 -7.31 -13.45 -3.82
C ALA A 15 -6.85 -12.68 -5.08
N VAL A 16 -7.47 -13.00 -6.22
CA VAL A 16 -7.40 -12.14 -7.41
C VAL A 16 -8.40 -11.00 -7.20
N ALA A 17 -7.94 -9.87 -6.68
CA ALA A 17 -8.75 -8.66 -6.65
C ALA A 17 -8.87 -8.10 -8.09
N MET A 18 -9.82 -8.64 -8.87
CA MET A 18 -10.18 -8.14 -10.19
C MET A 18 -10.88 -6.78 -10.05
N GLY A 19 -10.10 -5.70 -10.14
CA GLY A 19 -10.60 -4.39 -10.52
C GLY A 19 -10.60 -4.26 -12.05
N THR A 20 -11.74 -3.88 -12.62
CA THR A 20 -11.97 -3.67 -14.06
C THR A 20 -10.96 -2.72 -14.71
N ALA A 21 -10.68 -3.00 -15.98
CA ALA A 21 -9.66 -2.38 -16.80
C ALA A 21 -10.08 -1.00 -17.31
N GLY A 22 -9.47 0.04 -16.77
CA GLY A 22 -9.13 1.25 -17.51
C GLY A 22 -7.66 1.52 -17.24
N GLN A 23 -6.77 1.14 -18.16
CA GLN A 23 -5.36 1.50 -18.03
C GLN A 23 -5.22 2.96 -18.44
N ALA A 24 -5.30 3.86 -17.46
CA ALA A 24 -4.62 5.14 -17.58
C ALA A 24 -3.13 4.82 -17.50
N GLN A 25 -2.38 5.02 -18.57
CA GLN A 25 -0.94 4.84 -18.57
C GLN A 25 -0.28 6.11 -18.02
N SER A 26 0.66 5.99 -17.08
CA SER A 26 1.41 7.13 -16.55
C SER A 26 2.91 6.97 -16.76
N ALA A 27 3.64 8.08 -16.75
CA ALA A 27 5.08 8.11 -16.68
C ALA A 27 5.64 7.53 -15.36
N ASP A 28 4.81 7.42 -14.33
CA ASP A 28 5.16 6.90 -13.01
C ASP A 28 4.10 5.95 -12.42
N VAL A 29 4.56 4.98 -11.63
CA VAL A 29 3.73 4.04 -10.85
C VAL A 29 4.15 4.03 -9.38
N LEU A 30 3.15 4.05 -8.49
CA LEU A 30 3.32 3.93 -7.05
C LEU A 30 2.87 2.56 -6.55
N PHE A 31 3.76 1.87 -5.86
CA PHE A 31 3.46 0.72 -5.02
C PHE A 31 3.31 1.20 -3.58
N PRO A 32 2.08 1.44 -3.09
CA PRO A 32 1.86 2.13 -1.82
C PRO A 32 2.36 1.33 -0.63
N TYR A 33 2.55 0.02 -0.71
CA TYR A 33 3.00 -0.76 0.44
C TYR A 33 3.88 -1.94 0.06
N VAL A 34 5.16 -1.84 0.36
CA VAL A 34 6.12 -2.94 0.23
C VAL A 34 6.63 -3.32 1.62
N VAL A 35 6.91 -4.60 1.80
CA VAL A 35 7.37 -5.17 3.07
C VAL A 35 8.36 -6.30 2.81
N VAL A 36 9.41 -6.34 3.63
CA VAL A 36 10.41 -7.41 3.66
C VAL A 36 10.69 -7.80 5.11
N SER A 37 10.72 -9.09 5.41
CA SER A 37 11.11 -9.62 6.72
C SER A 37 11.79 -10.98 6.55
N GLU A 38 12.03 -11.69 7.64
CA GLU A 38 12.57 -13.05 7.59
C GLU A 38 11.60 -14.09 7.01
N SER A 39 10.30 -13.79 6.92
CA SER A 39 9.27 -14.69 6.38
C SER A 39 8.35 -14.07 5.32
N VAL A 40 8.53 -12.78 5.03
CA VAL A 40 7.69 -12.01 4.09
C VAL A 40 8.57 -11.31 3.07
N THR A 41 8.17 -11.33 1.80
CA THR A 41 8.71 -10.40 0.81
C THR A 41 7.62 -9.81 -0.07
N THR A 42 7.95 -8.71 -0.75
CA THR A 42 7.11 -8.12 -1.78
C THR A 42 7.76 -8.32 -3.14
N ILE A 43 7.02 -8.96 -4.03
CA ILE A 43 7.35 -9.07 -5.44
C ILE A 43 6.61 -7.94 -6.16
N ILE A 44 7.31 -7.17 -6.99
CA ILE A 44 6.70 -6.17 -7.87
C ILE A 44 6.93 -6.56 -9.33
N ASN A 45 5.91 -6.38 -10.13
CA ASN A 45 5.93 -6.47 -11.58
C ASN A 45 5.76 -5.07 -12.14
N VAL A 46 6.64 -4.69 -13.05
CA VAL A 46 6.63 -3.40 -13.72
C VAL A 46 6.62 -3.66 -15.21
N ILE A 47 5.64 -3.11 -15.92
CA ILE A 47 5.53 -3.19 -17.37
C ILE A 47 5.89 -1.82 -17.91
N ASN A 48 7.00 -1.76 -18.64
CA ASN A 48 7.42 -0.57 -19.37
C ASN A 48 6.82 -0.63 -20.77
N THR A 49 5.65 -0.04 -20.99
CA THR A 49 5.07 0.06 -22.34
C THR A 49 5.56 1.30 -23.10
N GLY A 50 6.48 2.05 -22.49
CA GLY A 50 7.13 3.21 -23.07
C GLY A 50 8.33 2.90 -23.94
N GLU A 51 9.08 3.96 -24.26
CA GLU A 51 10.32 3.89 -25.04
C GLU A 51 11.58 4.09 -24.16
N ALA A 52 11.44 4.04 -22.83
CA ALA A 52 12.56 4.23 -21.91
C ALA A 52 13.44 2.98 -21.82
N ASP A 53 14.76 3.17 -21.88
CA ASP A 53 15.78 2.11 -21.73
C ASP A 53 16.27 1.94 -20.28
N GLU A 54 15.82 2.81 -19.38
CA GLU A 54 16.08 2.73 -17.95
C GLU A 54 14.83 3.16 -17.19
N LEU A 55 14.65 2.60 -16.00
CA LEU A 55 13.59 3.01 -15.07
C LEU A 55 14.23 3.49 -13.77
N HIS A 56 13.66 4.54 -13.21
CA HIS A 56 14.05 5.10 -11.94
C HIS A 56 13.27 4.44 -10.82
N TYR A 57 13.94 3.74 -9.91
CA TYR A 57 13.34 3.13 -8.73
C TYR A 57 13.65 3.96 -7.49
N ARG A 58 12.60 4.42 -6.79
CA ARG A 58 12.72 5.12 -5.51
C ARG A 58 11.96 4.37 -4.44
N LEU A 59 12.69 3.70 -3.55
CA LEU A 59 12.16 3.02 -2.37
C LEU A 59 12.26 3.96 -1.18
N TRP A 60 11.11 4.27 -0.57
CA TRP A 60 11.02 5.04 0.67
C TRP A 60 10.59 4.12 1.80
N TYR A 61 11.44 3.96 2.81
CA TYR A 61 11.27 2.84 3.73
C TYR A 61 11.69 3.14 5.17
N LYS A 62 11.19 2.29 6.06
CA LYS A 62 11.60 2.17 7.46
C LYS A 62 12.14 0.77 7.65
N ASN A 63 13.20 0.62 8.43
CA ASN A 63 13.88 -0.65 8.64
C ASN A 63 14.14 -0.91 10.15
N GLY A 64 14.44 -2.15 10.51
CA GLY A 64 14.73 -2.56 11.89
C GLY A 64 13.64 -2.13 12.89
N PRO A 65 14.02 -1.58 14.05
CA PRO A 65 13.05 -1.06 15.03
C PRO A 65 12.14 0.06 14.49
N ASN A 66 12.60 0.84 13.51
CA ASN A 66 11.81 1.93 12.93
C ASN A 66 10.67 1.40 12.04
N ALA A 67 10.78 0.17 11.54
CA ALA A 67 9.74 -0.45 10.72
C ALA A 67 8.44 -0.77 11.48
N THR A 68 8.41 -0.69 12.80
CA THR A 68 7.16 -0.77 13.58
C THR A 68 6.69 0.59 14.09
N ASP A 69 7.56 1.59 14.14
CA ASP A 69 7.21 2.96 14.51
C ASP A 69 6.51 3.71 13.37
N ASN A 70 5.21 3.95 13.53
CA ASN A 70 4.41 4.66 12.52
C ASN A 70 4.82 6.14 12.37
N LEU A 71 5.54 6.72 13.35
CA LEU A 71 6.03 8.10 13.34
C LEU A 71 7.49 8.26 12.93
N ALA A 72 8.25 7.16 12.86
CA ALA A 72 9.63 7.19 12.36
C ALA A 72 9.71 7.81 10.97
N ALA A 73 10.82 8.51 10.68
CA ALA A 73 11.10 9.00 9.34
C ALA A 73 11.38 7.84 8.39
N CYS A 74 11.09 8.03 7.10
CA CYS A 74 11.58 7.13 6.07
C CYS A 74 12.97 7.55 5.62
N GLU A 75 13.73 6.56 5.18
CA GLU A 75 14.96 6.69 4.42
C GLU A 75 14.67 6.45 2.93
N GLU A 76 15.55 6.94 2.07
CA GLU A 76 15.46 6.78 0.61
C GLU A 76 16.51 5.80 0.12
N TYR A 77 16.11 4.95 -0.82
CA TYR A 77 17.00 4.26 -1.73
C TYR A 77 16.57 4.58 -3.16
N ASP A 78 17.47 5.19 -3.91
CA ASP A 78 17.26 5.73 -5.25
C ASP A 78 18.27 5.08 -6.20
N VAL A 79 17.77 4.46 -7.29
CA VAL A 79 18.60 3.81 -8.29
C VAL A 79 17.96 3.83 -9.67
N MET A 80 18.77 4.06 -10.72
CA MET A 80 18.39 3.79 -12.10
C MET A 80 18.76 2.36 -12.46
N LEU A 81 17.81 1.61 -12.99
CA LEU A 81 18.03 0.24 -13.42
C LEU A 81 17.69 0.09 -14.91
N PRO A 82 18.49 -0.68 -15.68
CA PRO A 82 18.20 -0.94 -17.09
C PRO A 82 16.80 -1.53 -17.30
N SER A 83 16.16 -1.12 -18.38
CA SER A 83 14.91 -1.66 -18.92
C SER A 83 14.95 -1.63 -20.44
N SER A 84 13.82 -1.91 -21.09
CA SER A 84 13.67 -1.62 -22.52
C SER A 84 12.21 -1.38 -22.87
N PRO A 85 11.94 -0.83 -24.06
CA PRO A 85 10.58 -0.68 -24.55
C PRO A 85 9.85 -2.03 -24.59
N LYS A 86 8.66 -2.07 -24.00
CA LYS A 86 7.78 -3.26 -23.88
C LYS A 86 8.37 -4.38 -23.01
N ASP A 87 9.22 -4.01 -22.06
CA ASP A 87 9.80 -4.91 -21.08
C ASP A 87 8.87 -5.17 -19.90
N ILE A 88 9.07 -6.32 -19.24
CA ILE A 88 8.45 -6.65 -17.96
C ILE A 88 9.52 -7.03 -16.96
N GLN A 89 9.56 -6.32 -15.83
CA GLN A 89 10.51 -6.57 -14.76
C GLN A 89 9.79 -7.13 -13.56
N THR A 90 10.13 -8.36 -13.20
CA THR A 90 9.61 -9.02 -12.00
C THR A 90 10.69 -9.08 -10.95
N ILE A 91 10.47 -8.40 -9.83
CA ILE A 91 11.49 -8.11 -8.83
C ILE A 91 11.00 -8.54 -7.46
N ASP A 92 11.74 -9.41 -6.80
CA ASP A 92 11.67 -9.62 -5.36
C ASP A 92 12.47 -8.51 -4.66
N ILE A 93 11.77 -7.54 -4.10
CA ILE A 93 12.38 -6.38 -3.43
C ILE A 93 13.38 -6.80 -2.36
N GLY A 94 13.13 -7.92 -1.68
CA GLY A 94 13.95 -8.42 -0.58
C GLY A 94 14.94 -9.52 -0.92
N ALA A 95 15.00 -9.99 -2.18
CA ALA A 95 15.79 -11.16 -2.62
C ALA A 95 15.62 -12.39 -1.71
N ARG A 96 14.38 -12.71 -1.31
CA ARG A 96 14.06 -13.82 -0.41
C ARG A 96 13.79 -15.13 -1.15
N LEU A 97 13.19 -15.06 -2.34
CA LEU A 97 12.76 -16.23 -3.11
C LEU A 97 13.80 -16.67 -4.13
N ASP A 98 14.52 -15.72 -4.71
CA ASP A 98 15.65 -15.96 -5.59
C ASP A 98 16.82 -15.13 -5.08
N GLN A 99 17.88 -15.79 -4.59
CA GLN A 99 19.05 -15.13 -3.98
C GLN A 99 19.88 -14.34 -4.99
N VAL A 100 19.43 -14.27 -6.24
CA VAL A 100 20.10 -13.63 -7.36
C VAL A 100 19.54 -12.22 -7.52
N LYS A 101 20.13 -11.25 -6.79
CA LYS A 101 19.97 -9.80 -7.02
C LYS A 101 18.51 -9.29 -7.12
N GLY A 102 17.54 -10.06 -6.62
CA GLY A 102 16.11 -9.74 -6.64
C GLY A 102 15.40 -9.95 -7.98
N VAL A 103 16.08 -10.36 -9.05
CA VAL A 103 15.40 -10.63 -10.33
C VAL A 103 14.76 -12.02 -10.27
N MET A 104 13.50 -12.11 -10.71
CA MET A 104 12.75 -13.36 -10.70
C MET A 104 12.55 -13.93 -12.10
N PHE A 105 12.23 -15.23 -12.15
CA PHE A 105 11.89 -15.98 -13.37
C PHE A 105 13.00 -16.04 -14.43
N ASN A 106 14.25 -15.77 -14.02
CA ASN A 106 15.43 -15.83 -14.87
C ASN A 106 15.20 -15.07 -16.19
N ASP A 107 14.71 -13.83 -16.11
CA ASP A 107 14.51 -12.91 -17.24
C ASP A 107 15.81 -12.84 -18.05
N PRO A 108 15.93 -13.53 -19.19
CA PRO A 108 17.19 -13.67 -19.90
C PRO A 108 17.36 -12.54 -20.92
N SER A 109 16.76 -11.36 -20.70
CA SER A 109 16.74 -10.33 -21.71
C SER A 109 18.11 -9.66 -21.84
N VAL A 110 18.58 -9.56 -23.08
CA VAL A 110 19.83 -8.88 -23.49
C VAL A 110 19.83 -7.39 -23.08
N ASN A 111 18.64 -6.84 -22.80
CA ASN A 111 18.43 -5.43 -22.49
C ASN A 111 18.31 -5.15 -20.98
N ASN A 112 17.92 -6.14 -20.18
CA ASN A 112 17.96 -6.08 -18.73
C ASN A 112 19.31 -6.67 -18.27
N ASN A 113 20.37 -5.86 -18.28
CA ASN A 113 21.72 -6.30 -17.88
C ASN A 113 21.83 -6.49 -16.35
N TRP A 114 20.89 -7.24 -15.74
CA TRP A 114 20.85 -7.53 -14.32
C TRP A 114 22.04 -8.38 -13.86
N MET A 115 22.63 -9.15 -14.77
CA MET A 115 23.84 -9.94 -14.52
C MET A 115 25.11 -9.07 -14.38
N ALA A 116 25.08 -7.79 -14.79
CA ALA A 116 26.18 -6.88 -14.52
C ALA A 116 26.46 -6.85 -13.01
N SER A 117 27.74 -6.94 -12.62
CA SER A 117 28.14 -7.09 -11.21
C SER A 117 27.61 -5.96 -10.31
N THR A 118 27.44 -4.77 -10.85
CA THR A 118 26.99 -3.55 -10.14
C THR A 118 25.48 -3.43 -9.97
N ASN A 119 24.68 -4.18 -10.74
CA ASN A 119 23.22 -4.00 -10.72
C ASN A 119 22.59 -4.92 -9.67
N SER A 120 21.64 -4.40 -8.90
CA SER A 120 20.79 -5.21 -8.02
C SER A 120 19.37 -4.65 -8.08
N TYR A 121 18.42 -5.51 -8.38
CA TYR A 121 16.99 -5.20 -8.37
C TYR A 121 16.38 -5.44 -6.98
N ALA A 122 17.11 -6.10 -6.08
CA ALA A 122 16.74 -6.25 -4.68
C ALA A 122 16.90 -4.92 -3.94
N LEU A 123 15.92 -4.03 -4.08
CA LEU A 123 15.97 -2.66 -3.55
C LEU A 123 16.13 -2.60 -2.03
N ALA A 124 15.70 -3.65 -1.31
CA ALA A 124 15.83 -3.77 0.14
C ALA A 124 17.03 -4.64 0.57
N ASP A 125 17.89 -5.05 -0.36
CA ASP A 125 19.10 -5.79 -0.01
C ASP A 125 20.03 -4.92 0.84
N GLY A 126 20.58 -5.50 1.91
CA GLY A 126 21.37 -4.79 2.90
C GLY A 126 20.58 -3.98 3.95
N ALA A 127 19.25 -3.82 3.81
CA ALA A 127 18.45 -3.17 4.85
C ALA A 127 18.34 -4.04 6.13
N THR A 128 18.33 -3.39 7.29
CA THR A 128 18.07 -4.10 8.57
C THR A 128 16.60 -4.53 8.63
N LEU A 129 16.32 -5.81 8.82
CA LEU A 129 14.93 -6.29 8.87
C LEU A 129 14.27 -6.06 10.24
N PRO A 130 12.93 -5.94 10.29
CA PRO A 130 12.00 -5.91 9.15
C PRO A 130 12.04 -4.56 8.41
N LEU A 131 11.58 -4.53 7.16
CA LEU A 131 11.43 -3.34 6.34
C LEU A 131 9.98 -3.17 5.92
N ARG A 132 9.47 -1.94 5.97
CA ARG A 132 8.22 -1.54 5.30
C ARG A 132 8.43 -0.21 4.58
N GLY A 133 7.79 -0.04 3.44
CA GLY A 133 7.99 1.13 2.59
C GLY A 133 6.91 1.32 1.55
N TYR A 134 7.14 2.25 0.65
CA TYR A 134 6.48 2.35 -0.64
C TYR A 134 7.55 2.50 -1.73
N VAL A 135 7.20 2.16 -2.97
CA VAL A 135 8.11 2.33 -4.12
C VAL A 135 7.44 3.20 -5.15
N VAL A 136 8.14 4.21 -5.63
CA VAL A 136 7.79 4.93 -6.87
C VAL A 136 8.73 4.46 -7.95
N ILE A 137 8.17 4.19 -9.13
CA ILE A 137 8.96 3.89 -10.32
C ILE A 137 8.52 4.85 -11.40
N ASP A 138 9.48 5.53 -12.00
CA ASP A 138 9.22 6.43 -13.10
C ASP A 138 10.22 6.20 -14.24
N ASN A 139 9.93 6.81 -15.38
CA ASN A 139 10.77 6.73 -16.58
C ASN A 139 11.59 8.01 -16.79
N GLN A 140 11.64 8.92 -15.81
CA GLN A 140 12.39 10.14 -15.96
C GLN A 140 13.88 9.82 -15.93
N THR A 141 14.60 10.23 -16.97
CA THR A 141 16.05 10.21 -16.90
C THR A 141 16.51 11.30 -15.93
N ILE A 142 17.44 10.96 -15.03
CA ILE A 142 18.00 11.91 -14.04
C ILE A 142 18.60 13.17 -14.70
N ALA A 143 18.91 13.11 -16.00
CA ALA A 143 19.63 14.14 -16.73
C ALA A 143 18.79 15.41 -17.03
N ASP A 144 17.47 15.31 -17.17
CA ASP A 144 16.62 16.48 -17.39
C ASP A 144 15.18 16.27 -16.91
N PRO A 145 14.80 16.75 -15.71
CA PRO A 145 13.43 16.68 -15.22
C PRO A 145 12.44 17.57 -15.99
N GLN A 146 12.90 18.35 -16.99
CA GLN A 146 12.08 19.20 -17.85
C GLN A 146 11.95 18.71 -19.30
N GLU A 147 12.80 17.79 -19.77
CA GLU A 147 12.56 17.02 -20.99
C GLU A 147 11.61 15.86 -20.72
N GLU A 148 10.41 16.24 -20.29
CA GLU A 148 9.29 15.33 -20.22
C GLU A 148 8.82 15.08 -21.65
N ASP A 149 9.39 14.08 -22.34
CA ASP A 149 8.77 13.51 -23.53
C ASP A 149 7.53 12.73 -23.08
N GLN A 150 6.50 13.49 -22.66
CA GLN A 150 5.23 13.01 -22.10
C GLN A 150 4.42 12.17 -23.09
N THR A 151 4.91 11.95 -24.32
CA THR A 151 4.09 11.43 -25.41
C THR A 151 4.15 9.92 -25.58
N ALA A 152 5.03 9.18 -24.87
CA ALA A 152 5.20 7.77 -25.19
C ALA A 152 5.36 6.81 -24.00
N ALA A 153 5.65 7.26 -22.78
CA ALA A 153 6.10 6.34 -21.75
C ALA A 153 5.04 6.01 -20.70
N ALA A 154 4.64 4.73 -20.73
CA ALA A 154 3.46 4.22 -20.08
C ALA A 154 3.85 3.06 -19.16
N LEU A 155 3.96 3.33 -17.87
CA LEU A 155 4.22 2.33 -16.84
C LEU A 155 2.90 1.74 -16.33
N ALA A 156 2.93 0.44 -16.07
CA ALA A 156 1.91 -0.27 -15.32
C ALA A 156 2.59 -1.19 -14.30
N GLY A 157 1.93 -1.47 -13.17
CA GLY A 157 2.53 -2.30 -12.15
C GLY A 157 1.55 -3.10 -11.32
N GLU A 158 2.00 -4.24 -10.85
CA GLU A 158 1.28 -5.11 -9.92
C GLU A 158 2.24 -5.60 -8.85
N ALA A 159 1.77 -5.74 -7.62
CA ALA A 159 2.55 -6.26 -6.51
C ALA A 159 1.88 -7.47 -5.89
N PHE A 160 2.72 -8.34 -5.33
CA PHE A 160 2.34 -9.51 -4.60
C PHE A 160 3.16 -9.59 -3.32
N VAL A 161 2.49 -9.59 -2.17
CA VAL A 161 3.11 -9.81 -0.88
C VAL A 161 2.97 -11.29 -0.54
N PHE A 162 4.10 -11.94 -0.32
CA PHE A 162 4.18 -13.36 -0.04
C PHE A 162 4.76 -13.62 1.34
N GLU A 163 3.99 -14.29 2.19
CA GLU A 163 4.45 -14.84 3.46
C GLU A 163 4.70 -16.33 3.23
N TYR A 164 5.96 -16.71 3.12
CA TYR A 164 6.33 -18.06 2.67
C TYR A 164 6.36 -19.10 3.78
N GLN A 165 6.26 -18.71 5.07
CA GLN A 165 6.22 -19.68 6.17
C GLN A 165 4.86 -20.39 6.27
N SER A 166 3.77 -19.65 6.08
CA SER A 166 2.39 -20.14 6.03
C SER A 166 1.89 -20.35 4.59
N GLY A 167 2.57 -19.76 3.61
CA GLY A 167 2.13 -19.77 2.21
C GLY A 167 0.98 -18.79 1.93
N ALA A 168 0.72 -17.85 2.85
CA ALA A 168 -0.27 -16.81 2.67
C ALA A 168 0.23 -15.76 1.67
N ALA A 169 -0.66 -15.29 0.81
CA ALA A 169 -0.31 -14.27 -0.15
C ALA A 169 -1.48 -13.40 -0.56
N TRP A 170 -1.18 -12.18 -0.98
CA TRP A 170 -2.15 -11.25 -1.51
C TRP A 170 -1.47 -10.28 -2.48
N GLY A 171 -2.23 -9.67 -3.37
CA GLY A 171 -1.69 -8.75 -4.36
C GLY A 171 -2.56 -7.53 -4.58
N TYR A 172 -1.98 -6.53 -5.23
CA TYR A 172 -2.64 -5.28 -5.56
C TYR A 172 -2.02 -4.66 -6.82
N ARG A 173 -2.74 -3.75 -7.47
CA ARG A 173 -2.20 -2.97 -8.59
C ARG A 173 -1.53 -1.70 -8.09
N ALA A 174 -0.44 -1.31 -8.73
CA ALA A 174 0.17 -0.01 -8.52
C ALA A 174 -0.84 1.11 -8.84
N GLY A 175 -0.73 2.22 -8.12
CA GLY A 175 -1.37 3.48 -8.50
C GLY A 175 -0.54 4.15 -9.59
N ASN A 176 -1.18 4.98 -10.41
CA ASN A 176 -0.48 5.76 -11.42
C ASN A 176 -0.47 7.22 -10.94
N GLY A 177 0.66 7.92 -11.06
CA GLY A 177 0.68 9.38 -10.94
C GLY A 177 0.13 10.00 -12.23
N TRP A 178 -0.05 11.32 -12.30
CA TRP A 178 -0.29 12.00 -13.58
C TRP A 178 0.44 13.34 -13.57
N SER A 179 1.00 13.71 -14.73
CA SER A 179 2.04 14.72 -14.96
C SER A 179 1.58 16.00 -15.67
N THR A 180 0.33 16.48 -15.52
CA THR A 180 -0.09 17.76 -16.10
C THR A 180 -0.40 18.82 -15.04
N PRO A 181 0.34 19.95 -15.01
CA PRO A 181 0.15 21.04 -14.04
C PRO A 181 -1.23 21.70 -14.05
N ASP A 182 -1.95 21.68 -15.18
CA ASP A 182 -3.25 22.35 -15.32
C ASP A 182 -4.44 21.53 -14.77
N GLU A 183 -4.21 20.26 -14.41
CA GLU A 183 -5.16 19.39 -13.69
C GLU A 183 -4.63 18.94 -12.32
N ALA A 184 -3.69 19.71 -11.73
CA ALA A 184 -3.00 19.46 -10.45
C ALA A 184 -3.90 19.33 -9.20
N ALA A 185 -5.22 19.27 -9.35
CA ALA A 185 -6.15 18.98 -8.25
C ALA A 185 -6.25 17.48 -7.95
N ASP A 186 -5.67 16.62 -8.77
CA ASP A 186 -6.00 15.21 -8.71
C ASP A 186 -4.77 14.39 -9.12
N PHE A 187 -3.98 13.99 -8.12
CA PHE A 187 -3.39 12.65 -8.14
C PHE A 187 -4.59 11.71 -8.30
N ARG A 188 -5.06 11.53 -9.54
CA ARG A 188 -6.06 10.55 -9.91
C ARG A 188 -5.38 9.20 -9.76
N MET A 189 -5.15 8.78 -8.53
CA MET A 189 -5.50 7.43 -8.14
C MET A 189 -7.03 7.39 -8.20
N PRO A 190 -7.66 7.34 -9.39
CA PRO A 190 -9.05 7.69 -9.55
C PRO A 190 -9.95 6.66 -8.86
N MET A 191 -9.37 5.62 -8.25
CA MET A 191 -10.10 4.47 -7.76
C MET A 191 -9.51 3.85 -6.48
N ASN A 192 -8.41 4.31 -5.87
CA ASN A 192 -7.68 3.47 -4.88
C ASN A 192 -7.23 4.17 -3.58
N GLY A 193 -7.54 5.46 -3.39
CA GLY A 193 -7.23 6.19 -2.16
C GLY A 193 -8.46 6.46 -1.28
N VAL A 194 -8.26 6.61 0.02
CA VAL A 194 -9.20 7.25 0.94
C VAL A 194 -8.88 8.75 0.92
N ALA A 195 -9.72 9.53 0.25
CA ALA A 195 -9.53 10.98 0.10
C ALA A 195 -9.47 11.68 1.48
N PHE A 196 -8.65 12.74 1.59
CA PHE A 196 -8.67 13.59 2.77
C PHE A 196 -9.85 14.56 2.73
N ASN A 197 -10.24 15.02 3.91
CA ASN A 197 -11.27 16.03 4.07
C ASN A 197 -10.73 17.41 3.67
N GLU A 198 -11.03 17.87 2.46
CA GLU A 198 -10.81 19.25 2.05
C GLU A 198 -12.03 20.13 2.40
N GLY A 199 -12.15 20.48 3.68
CA GLY A 199 -13.03 21.54 4.15
C GLY A 199 -14.38 21.08 4.74
N THR A 200 -14.92 21.92 5.63
CA THR A 200 -16.07 21.65 6.51
C THR A 200 -17.41 21.33 5.82
N ASN A 201 -17.47 21.30 4.48
CA ASN A 201 -18.67 21.01 3.70
C ASN A 201 -18.44 19.97 2.58
N ALA A 202 -17.22 19.52 2.35
CA ALA A 202 -16.97 18.38 1.47
C ALA A 202 -17.23 17.12 2.29
N GLY A 203 -18.27 16.35 1.92
CA GLY A 203 -18.63 15.12 2.63
C GLY A 203 -17.39 14.30 2.89
N PHE A 204 -17.16 13.99 4.18
CA PHE A 204 -15.99 13.30 4.69
C PHE A 204 -15.49 12.19 3.74
N GLY A 205 -14.18 12.00 3.66
CA GLY A 205 -13.51 10.84 3.04
C GLY A 205 -13.82 9.52 3.76
N ASN A 206 -15.05 9.34 4.19
CA ASN A 206 -15.58 8.21 4.92
C ASN A 206 -15.59 6.98 4.03
N ARG A 207 -14.89 5.94 4.46
CA ARG A 207 -14.98 4.62 3.85
C ARG A 207 -15.59 3.64 4.83
N ALA A 208 -16.80 3.20 4.51
CA ALA A 208 -17.42 2.14 5.28
C ALA A 208 -16.56 0.89 5.08
N MET A 209 -16.12 0.31 6.20
CA MET A 209 -15.50 -1.00 6.19
C MET A 209 -16.10 -1.83 7.31
N SER A 210 -16.33 -3.10 7.00
CA SER A 210 -16.58 -4.12 8.01
C SER A 210 -15.28 -4.46 8.74
N VAL A 211 -15.42 -5.04 9.92
CA VAL A 211 -14.33 -5.55 10.73
C VAL A 211 -14.80 -6.91 11.24
N LEU A 212 -13.99 -7.94 11.02
CA LEU A 212 -14.28 -9.28 11.52
C LEU A 212 -14.21 -9.31 13.07
N PRO A 213 -14.82 -10.32 13.71
CA PRO A 213 -14.70 -10.51 15.15
C PRO A 213 -13.25 -10.47 15.63
N PHE A 214 -12.94 -9.62 16.61
CA PHE A 214 -11.58 -9.44 17.13
C PHE A 214 -11.04 -10.69 17.84
N ASN A 215 -11.92 -11.58 18.28
CA ASN A 215 -11.56 -12.88 18.85
C ASN A 215 -11.28 -13.96 17.78
N GLU A 216 -11.68 -13.75 16.53
CA GLU A 216 -11.49 -14.71 15.43
C GLU A 216 -10.41 -14.26 14.44
N ALA A 217 -10.27 -12.95 14.23
CA ALA A 217 -9.42 -12.37 13.21
C ALA A 217 -8.79 -11.05 13.67
N THR A 218 -7.58 -10.79 13.17
CA THR A 218 -6.98 -9.46 13.20
C THR A 218 -7.36 -8.72 11.92
N THR A 219 -7.86 -7.49 12.05
CA THR A 219 -8.02 -6.56 10.92
C THR A 219 -6.96 -5.48 11.03
N ARG A 220 -5.99 -5.50 10.12
CA ARG A 220 -4.87 -4.56 10.05
C ARG A 220 -5.02 -3.63 8.86
N LEU A 221 -4.73 -2.35 9.06
CA LEU A 221 -4.64 -1.38 7.98
C LEU A 221 -3.19 -1.06 7.68
N PHE A 222 -2.82 -1.12 6.41
CA PHE A 222 -1.56 -0.60 5.88
C PHE A 222 -1.85 0.73 5.20
N VAL A 223 -1.19 1.80 5.65
CA VAL A 223 -1.52 3.17 5.28
C VAL A 223 -0.31 3.87 4.72
N THR A 224 -0.50 4.53 3.58
CA THR A 224 0.53 5.34 2.92
C THR A 224 -0.08 6.69 2.58
N PRO A 225 0.33 7.78 3.28
CA PRO A 225 -0.02 9.14 2.89
C PRO A 225 0.33 9.41 1.43
N LEU A 226 -0.57 10.07 0.71
CA LEU A 226 -0.35 10.49 -0.68
C LEU A 226 -0.16 12.01 -0.72
N VAL A 227 0.87 12.43 -1.44
CA VAL A 227 1.24 13.84 -1.66
C VAL A 227 1.34 14.11 -3.16
N ASP A 228 1.40 15.38 -3.53
CA ASP A 228 1.50 15.86 -4.92
C ASP A 228 2.73 15.31 -5.66
N ASP A 229 3.81 15.03 -4.92
CA ASP A 229 5.02 14.42 -5.47
C ASP A 229 5.58 13.34 -4.54
N MET A 230 5.20 12.08 -4.81
CA MET A 230 5.67 10.90 -4.08
C MET A 230 7.17 10.62 -4.31
N ARG A 231 7.81 11.27 -5.29
CA ARG A 231 9.23 11.07 -5.63
C ARG A 231 10.19 11.79 -4.68
N SER A 232 9.76 12.89 -4.08
CA SER A 232 10.63 13.79 -3.29
C SER A 232 10.92 13.31 -1.86
N GLY A 233 10.14 12.33 -1.36
CA GLY A 233 10.06 11.65 -0.04
C GLY A 233 10.48 12.31 1.28
N ASN A 234 10.85 13.58 1.23
CA ASN A 234 10.43 14.55 2.21
C ASN A 234 8.89 14.60 2.31
N ASN A 235 8.16 14.15 1.28
CA ASN A 235 6.69 14.10 1.23
C ASN A 235 6.11 15.35 1.89
N THR A 236 6.67 16.52 1.56
CA THR A 236 6.39 17.70 2.38
C THR A 236 5.09 18.32 1.94
N PHE A 237 4.09 18.36 2.82
CA PHE A 237 2.94 19.24 2.65
C PHE A 237 3.37 20.65 3.03
N GLY A 238 3.55 21.53 2.03
CA GLY A 238 3.95 22.92 2.27
C GLY A 238 5.28 23.06 3.05
N GLY A 239 6.23 22.15 2.84
CA GLY A 239 7.53 22.15 3.50
C GLY A 239 7.61 21.38 4.83
N ALA A 240 6.56 20.66 5.26
CA ALA A 240 6.59 19.79 6.45
C ALA A 240 6.28 18.32 6.12
N PRO A 241 6.95 17.34 6.73
CA PRO A 241 6.84 15.93 6.36
C PRO A 241 5.40 15.40 6.47
N ALA A 242 4.95 14.65 5.46
CA ALA A 242 3.61 14.08 5.39
C ALA A 242 3.31 13.23 6.60
N LEU A 243 2.40 13.75 7.43
CA LEU A 243 1.84 13.06 8.57
C LEU A 243 0.34 13.00 8.35
N VAL A 244 -0.20 11.79 8.35
CA VAL A 244 -1.65 11.57 8.31
C VAL A 244 -2.07 11.08 9.66
N ARG A 245 -3.26 11.51 10.09
CA ARG A 245 -3.96 10.86 11.18
C ARG A 245 -5.21 10.17 10.66
N THR A 246 -5.49 9.01 11.20
CA THR A 246 -6.62 8.16 10.79
C THR A 246 -7.34 7.61 12.01
N THR A 247 -8.66 7.46 11.92
CA THR A 247 -9.49 6.97 13.01
C THR A 247 -10.72 6.24 12.48
N MET A 248 -11.37 5.49 13.38
CA MET A 248 -12.67 4.89 13.11
C MET A 248 -13.77 5.86 13.52
N GLY A 249 -14.78 5.94 12.66
CA GLY A 249 -16.06 6.54 12.97
C GLY A 249 -16.19 8.03 12.67
N GLU A 250 -17.40 8.52 12.81
CA GLU A 250 -17.72 9.93 12.63
C GLU A 250 -17.17 10.76 13.80
N PHE A 251 -16.51 11.88 13.48
CA PHE A 251 -15.81 12.74 14.43
C PHE A 251 -16.64 13.02 15.70
N GLY A 252 -16.20 12.46 16.82
CA GLY A 252 -16.71 12.75 18.15
C GLY A 252 -18.06 12.13 18.52
N GLN A 253 -18.66 11.29 17.66
CA GLN A 253 -19.98 10.70 17.95
C GLN A 253 -19.92 9.18 18.07
N THR A 254 -19.57 8.48 16.98
CA THR A 254 -19.65 7.02 16.89
C THR A 254 -18.37 6.52 16.26
N ALA A 255 -17.60 5.69 16.97
CA ALA A 255 -16.39 5.06 16.44
C ALA A 255 -16.75 3.96 15.43
N MET A 256 -17.67 3.07 15.81
CA MET A 256 -18.13 1.96 14.99
C MET A 256 -19.55 1.58 15.39
N TYR A 257 -20.21 0.81 14.55
CA TYR A 257 -21.43 0.09 14.85
C TYR A 257 -21.08 -1.38 15.06
N ASP A 258 -21.70 -2.01 16.06
CA ASP A 258 -21.64 -3.47 16.18
C ASP A 258 -22.50 -4.15 15.08
N ARG A 259 -22.66 -5.48 15.15
CA ARG A 259 -23.44 -6.24 14.17
C ARG A 259 -24.95 -6.00 14.27
N ASP A 260 -25.43 -5.45 15.38
CA ASP A 260 -26.82 -5.14 15.67
C ASP A 260 -27.12 -3.65 15.48
N GLU A 261 -26.24 -2.93 14.77
CA GLU A 261 -26.37 -1.50 14.46
C GLU A 261 -26.30 -0.58 15.70
N ASN A 262 -25.84 -1.07 16.86
CA ASN A 262 -25.66 -0.21 18.03
C ASN A 262 -24.41 0.66 17.86
N PRO A 263 -24.51 1.98 18.05
CA PRO A 263 -23.36 2.87 17.97
C PRO A 263 -22.45 2.69 19.18
N ILE A 264 -21.17 2.43 18.92
CA ILE A 264 -20.09 2.32 19.90
C ILE A 264 -19.19 3.55 19.75
N SER A 265 -19.05 4.34 20.82
CA SER A 265 -18.16 5.51 20.86
C SER A 265 -16.72 5.10 21.21
N GLY A 266 -15.80 6.06 21.35
CA GLY A 266 -14.44 5.82 21.84
C GLY A 266 -13.46 5.45 20.74
N ASN A 267 -13.28 6.36 19.77
CA ASN A 267 -12.25 6.24 18.76
C ASN A 267 -10.90 6.78 19.24
N ARG A 268 -9.83 6.29 18.64
CA ARG A 268 -8.44 6.71 18.85
C ARG A 268 -7.79 7.03 17.52
N TRP A 269 -6.97 8.06 17.52
CA TRP A 269 -6.20 8.47 16.35
C TRP A 269 -4.94 7.63 16.22
N GLN A 270 -4.70 7.13 15.01
CA GLN A 270 -3.44 6.54 14.60
C GLN A 270 -2.73 7.54 13.69
N TYR A 271 -1.42 7.70 13.88
CA TYR A 271 -0.61 8.66 13.13
C TYR A 271 0.38 7.91 12.27
N VAL A 272 0.51 8.31 11.00
CA VAL A 272 1.38 7.65 10.03
C VAL A 272 2.21 8.69 9.29
N ARG A 273 3.53 8.53 9.36
CA ARG A 273 4.50 9.22 8.52
C ARG A 273 4.97 8.27 7.42
N CYS A 274 4.80 8.67 6.16
CA CYS A 274 5.22 7.98 4.92
C CYS A 274 4.63 6.57 4.69
N VAL A 275 4.76 5.65 5.64
CA VAL A 275 4.12 4.33 5.61
C VAL A 275 3.87 3.84 7.04
N GLY A 276 2.74 3.17 7.27
CA GLY A 276 2.36 2.69 8.59
C GLY A 276 1.49 1.45 8.53
N ALA A 277 1.41 0.77 9.67
CA ALA A 277 0.54 -0.36 9.89
C ALA A 277 0.02 -0.33 11.33
N PHE A 278 -1.27 -0.61 11.53
CA PHE A 278 -1.87 -0.72 12.86
C PHE A 278 -3.15 -1.55 12.78
N ASP A 279 -3.54 -2.13 13.91
CA ASP A 279 -4.76 -2.93 14.00
C ASP A 279 -5.96 -2.01 14.24
N VAL A 280 -7.11 -2.34 13.66
CA VAL A 280 -8.34 -1.54 13.83
C VAL A 280 -8.75 -1.48 15.31
N GLN A 281 -8.42 -2.52 16.09
CA GLN A 281 -8.63 -2.53 17.53
C GLN A 281 -7.86 -1.41 18.26
N ASP A 282 -6.67 -1.02 17.77
CA ASP A 282 -5.88 0.09 18.34
C ASP A 282 -6.50 1.46 18.05
N MET A 283 -7.41 1.53 17.08
CA MET A 283 -8.19 2.72 16.75
C MET A 283 -9.39 2.90 17.67
N LEU A 284 -9.55 2.04 18.68
CA LEU A 284 -10.64 2.04 19.64
C LEU A 284 -10.10 2.16 21.07
N THR A 285 -10.91 2.72 21.97
CA THR A 285 -10.65 2.57 23.40
C THR A 285 -10.87 1.12 23.82
N GLU A 286 -10.20 0.69 24.89
CA GLU A 286 -10.31 -0.68 25.41
C GLU A 286 -11.77 -1.09 25.68
N LEU A 287 -12.57 -0.21 26.27
CA LEU A 287 -13.99 -0.48 26.53
C LEU A 287 -14.80 -0.66 25.23
N SER A 288 -14.48 0.11 24.19
CA SER A 288 -15.11 0.02 22.88
C SER A 288 -14.74 -1.28 22.18
N ALA A 289 -13.45 -1.64 22.20
CA ALA A 289 -12.96 -2.90 21.65
C ALA A 289 -13.62 -4.11 22.32
N ASN A 290 -13.80 -4.08 23.65
CA ASN A 290 -14.49 -5.13 24.40
C ASN A 290 -15.99 -5.25 24.08
N ARG A 291 -16.61 -4.22 23.51
CA ARG A 291 -18.01 -4.27 23.02
C ARG A 291 -18.12 -4.75 21.58
N LEU A 292 -17.03 -4.70 20.82
CA LEU A 292 -16.96 -5.06 19.41
C LEU A 292 -16.26 -6.41 19.20
N VAL A 293 -16.34 -7.30 20.20
CA VAL A 293 -15.72 -8.64 20.14
C VAL A 293 -16.19 -9.45 18.94
N ASP A 294 -17.46 -9.31 18.56
CA ASP A 294 -18.07 -9.97 17.40
C ASP A 294 -17.86 -9.21 16.08
N GLY A 295 -17.06 -8.15 16.11
CA GLY A 295 -16.79 -7.29 14.96
C GLY A 295 -17.90 -6.26 14.75
N GLY A 296 -17.99 -5.73 13.53
CA GLY A 296 -18.95 -4.68 13.21
C GLY A 296 -18.57 -3.96 11.94
N TRP A 297 -18.94 -2.67 11.85
CA TRP A 297 -18.55 -1.82 10.74
C TRP A 297 -18.40 -0.37 11.18
N GLY A 298 -17.67 0.43 10.42
CA GLY A 298 -17.56 1.85 10.69
C GLY A 298 -16.94 2.60 9.54
N TRP A 299 -16.83 3.91 9.69
CA TRP A 299 -16.24 4.78 8.69
C TRP A 299 -14.76 4.99 8.99
N LEU A 300 -13.88 4.53 8.11
CA LEU A 300 -12.48 4.94 8.15
C LEU A 300 -12.39 6.42 7.76
N ASN A 301 -11.78 7.20 8.64
CA ASN A 301 -11.59 8.64 8.50
C ASN A 301 -10.11 8.98 8.44
N SER A 302 -9.75 9.99 7.65
CA SER A 302 -8.39 10.49 7.62
C SER A 302 -8.30 11.98 7.41
N GLU A 303 -7.24 12.54 7.98
CA GLU A 303 -6.89 13.95 7.85
C GLU A 303 -5.38 14.09 7.67
N ALA A 304 -4.98 14.94 6.73
CA ALA A 304 -3.62 15.41 6.65
C ALA A 304 -3.30 16.29 7.86
N ARG A 305 -2.09 16.17 8.40
CA ARG A 305 -1.59 16.99 9.50
C ARG A 305 -0.25 17.60 9.12
N VAL A 306 -0.21 18.92 9.02
CA VAL A 306 1.00 19.68 8.70
C VAL A 306 1.63 20.20 10.00
N GLY A 307 2.49 19.39 10.65
CA GLY A 307 3.16 19.81 11.88
C GLY A 307 2.22 20.19 13.05
N SER A 308 2.62 21.17 13.89
CA SER A 308 1.82 21.68 15.02
C SER A 308 0.71 22.65 14.61
N VAL A 309 0.60 22.98 13.33
CA VAL A 309 -0.35 23.97 12.82
C VAL A 309 -1.36 23.22 11.95
N ALA A 310 -2.61 23.15 12.40
CA ALA A 310 -3.71 22.79 11.51
C ALA A 310 -3.87 23.91 10.47
N SER A 311 -3.06 23.91 9.42
CA SER A 311 -3.27 24.82 8.29
C SER A 311 -4.29 24.18 7.36
N ASN A 312 -5.42 24.86 7.16
CA ASN A 312 -6.50 24.50 6.24
C ASN A 312 -6.11 24.68 4.76
N SER A 313 -4.84 24.49 4.39
CA SER A 313 -4.33 24.94 3.09
C SER A 313 -3.28 24.02 2.46
N ALA A 314 -3.11 22.80 2.97
CA ALA A 314 -2.34 21.79 2.24
C ALA A 314 -3.28 21.03 1.30
N SER A 315 -3.03 21.13 -0.01
CA SER A 315 -3.51 20.20 -1.03
C SER A 315 -3.15 18.80 -0.57
N SER A 316 -4.13 18.03 -0.12
CA SER A 316 -3.86 16.70 0.38
C SER A 316 -4.80 15.75 -0.34
N HIS A 317 -4.24 14.92 -1.22
CA HIS A 317 -5.04 14.10 -2.13
C HIS A 317 -5.64 12.85 -1.48
N GLY A 318 -5.07 12.34 -0.39
CA GLY A 318 -5.61 11.21 0.36
C GLY A 318 -4.56 10.27 0.94
N MET A 319 -4.99 9.11 1.41
CA MET A 319 -4.11 8.01 1.79
C MET A 319 -4.45 6.76 0.97
N SER A 320 -3.44 6.00 0.55
CA SER A 320 -3.67 4.63 0.11
C SER A 320 -3.84 3.72 1.33
N VAL A 321 -4.86 2.87 1.33
CA VAL A 321 -5.15 1.99 2.46
C VAL A 321 -5.41 0.58 1.99
N ILE A 322 -4.58 -0.36 2.44
CA ILE A 322 -4.84 -1.79 2.26
C ILE A 322 -5.36 -2.34 3.58
N LYS A 323 -6.56 -2.91 3.56
CA LYS A 323 -7.13 -3.66 4.67
C LYS A 323 -6.75 -5.12 4.52
N LEU A 324 -6.12 -5.69 5.55
CA LEU A 324 -5.82 -7.12 5.66
C LEU A 324 -6.55 -7.72 6.85
N GLU A 325 -7.32 -8.75 6.59
CA GLU A 325 -7.96 -9.60 7.58
C GLU A 325 -7.26 -10.95 7.61
N PHE A 326 -6.81 -11.38 8.78
CA PHE A 326 -6.07 -12.64 8.91
C PHE A 326 -6.26 -13.28 10.28
N ASN A 327 -5.95 -14.57 10.36
CA ASN A 327 -5.76 -15.29 11.62
C ASN A 327 -4.43 -16.04 11.63
N ASP A 328 -4.04 -16.57 12.79
CA ASP A 328 -2.83 -17.37 12.97
C ASP A 328 -3.08 -18.89 12.83
N GLY A 329 -4.31 -19.26 12.43
CA GLY A 329 -4.76 -20.64 12.34
C GLY A 329 -5.02 -21.34 13.67
N THR A 330 -4.88 -20.64 14.80
CA THR A 330 -5.21 -21.15 16.14
C THR A 330 -6.62 -20.78 16.57
N SER A 331 -7.19 -19.70 16.02
CA SER A 331 -8.57 -19.28 16.27
C SER A 331 -9.59 -20.11 15.48
N SER A 332 -10.77 -20.31 16.07
CA SER A 332 -11.94 -20.72 15.31
C SER A 332 -12.43 -19.57 14.44
N PHE A 333 -12.90 -19.86 13.24
CA PHE A 333 -13.62 -18.91 12.40
C PHE A 333 -15.05 -19.39 12.25
N ALA A 334 -16.01 -18.57 12.69
CA ALA A 334 -17.43 -18.92 12.76
C ALA A 334 -17.69 -20.27 13.47
N GLY A 335 -16.94 -20.55 14.55
CA GLY A 335 -17.06 -21.79 15.32
C GLY A 335 -16.47 -23.06 14.68
N ALA A 336 -15.86 -22.95 13.50
CA ALA A 336 -15.13 -24.04 12.86
C ALA A 336 -13.60 -23.86 13.00
N SER A 337 -12.82 -24.94 12.96
CA SER A 337 -11.36 -24.81 12.84
C SER A 337 -11.04 -24.22 11.46
N ALA A 338 -10.59 -22.98 11.42
CA ALA A 338 -10.52 -22.20 10.19
C ALA A 338 -9.32 -22.55 9.30
N GLY A 339 -8.30 -23.21 9.87
CA GLY A 339 -6.96 -23.12 9.28
C GLY A 339 -6.48 -21.66 9.26
N VAL A 340 -5.39 -21.40 8.53
CA VAL A 340 -4.90 -20.03 8.30
C VAL A 340 -5.70 -19.43 7.14
N PHE A 341 -6.17 -18.20 7.30
CA PHE A 341 -6.70 -17.39 6.20
C PHE A 341 -6.09 -15.99 6.21
N ASN A 342 -6.07 -15.39 5.03
CA ASN A 342 -5.66 -14.02 4.81
C ASN A 342 -6.53 -13.45 3.68
N ASN A 343 -7.01 -12.24 3.87
CA ASN A 343 -7.93 -11.59 2.96
C ASN A 343 -7.59 -10.11 2.88
N ALA A 344 -7.14 -9.63 1.72
CA ALA A 344 -6.66 -8.27 1.56
C ALA A 344 -7.44 -7.53 0.47
N PHE A 345 -7.76 -6.27 0.74
CA PHE A 345 -8.35 -5.37 -0.26
C PHE A 345 -7.80 -3.96 -0.12
N LEU A 346 -7.58 -3.32 -1.26
CA LEU A 346 -7.30 -1.90 -1.35
C LEU A 346 -8.61 -1.12 -1.19
N LEU A 347 -8.69 -0.25 -0.19
CA LEU A 347 -9.87 0.58 0.06
C LEU A 347 -9.92 1.71 -0.96
N ARG A 348 -11.03 1.76 -1.71
CA ARG A 348 -11.20 2.65 -2.85
C ARG A 348 -11.95 3.92 -2.51
N SER A 349 -11.62 5.03 -3.17
CA SER A 349 -12.46 6.22 -3.12
C SER A 349 -13.83 5.91 -3.76
N ARG A 350 -14.93 6.34 -3.14
CA ARG A 350 -16.23 6.50 -3.78
C ARG A 350 -16.01 7.60 -4.79
N GLY A 351 -16.11 7.25 -6.07
CA GLY A 351 -16.04 8.23 -7.15
C GLY A 351 -16.94 9.42 -6.84
N PHE A 352 -16.44 10.62 -7.09
CA PHE A 352 -17.20 11.84 -6.84
C PHE A 352 -18.56 11.76 -7.54
N PRO A 353 -19.67 12.08 -6.85
CA PRO A 353 -21.00 12.08 -7.48
C PRO A 353 -21.01 13.15 -8.58
N GLY A 354 -20.81 12.73 -9.83
CA GLY A 354 -20.63 13.61 -10.98
C GLY A 354 -19.79 12.99 -12.09
N GLU A 355 -18.88 12.06 -11.76
CA GLU A 355 -18.30 11.21 -12.78
C GLU A 355 -19.31 10.10 -13.12
N PRO A 356 -19.80 9.99 -14.37
CA PRO A 356 -20.59 8.84 -14.76
C PRO A 356 -19.76 7.61 -14.44
N LEU A 357 -20.32 6.68 -13.66
CA LEU A 357 -19.78 5.33 -13.51
C LEU A 357 -19.73 4.73 -14.91
N GLY A 358 -18.60 4.94 -15.58
CA GLY A 358 -18.37 4.47 -16.92
C GLY A 358 -18.39 2.96 -16.86
N VAL A 359 -19.53 2.38 -17.24
CA VAL A 359 -19.53 1.07 -17.86
C VAL A 359 -18.75 1.26 -19.16
N ARG A 360 -17.45 0.98 -19.12
CA ARG A 360 -16.63 0.72 -20.30
C ARG A 360 -16.10 -0.70 -20.18
#